data_AF-A0A1S3C6G9-F1
#
_entry.id   AF-A0A1S3C6G9-F1
#
_cell.length_a   1.000
_cell.length_b   1.000
_cell.length_c   1.000
_cell.angle_alpha   90.00
_cell.angle_beta   90.00
_cell.angle_gamma   90.00
#
_symmetry.space_group_name_H-M   'P 1'
#
loop_
_entity.id
_entity.type
_entity.pdbx_description
1 polymer ?
#
loop_
_entity_poly.entity_id
_entity_poly.type
_entity_poly.pdbx_seq_one_letter_code
_entity_poly.pdbx_strand_id
1 'polypeptide(L)'
;MITLTMLPESFTRYSCDRNIYVQFSIGEFYSKFMLHKRRGYDSLTLICLAEFRFHMALEFHSSSIQQSPSPQLLHTWQQRCSFQLMGKINYKSFVSFKLYDFRRLVVIFNDTRTYIPFRVSKSEFKFFIDDRQFVFSTERNECIIGGIRKGKEMKGAMTLSPKEAYFNCTSKRLWLFESNDPSGQEDPFNKKELPMSIVAEPVDVGDVDYGSFFVSMALEEFRCVVNDMENAAYVPVTITSSRIKFVALIDHWETSFTTKEGECIIGGIEEGQEIKCGISLYPMKFYKAFTSKRVWFFSSCDTNGLLLIAPMGVYTHISSFFPQEIISYVRNTFT
;
A
#
# COMPACT_ATOMS: atom_id res chain seq x y z
N MET A 1 -14.27 -1.18 -4.41
CA MET A 1 -13.35 -1.94 -5.27
C MET A 1 -12.17 -2.30 -4.39
N ILE A 2 -11.98 -3.59 -4.12
CA ILE A 2 -10.85 -4.11 -3.34
C ILE A 2 -9.84 -4.63 -4.35
N THR A 3 -8.58 -4.25 -4.17
CA THR A 3 -7.49 -4.64 -5.05
C THR A 3 -6.55 -5.54 -4.27
N LEU A 4 -6.35 -6.77 -4.75
CA LEU A 4 -5.40 -7.73 -4.22
C LEU A 4 -4.30 -7.94 -5.25
N THR A 5 -3.04 -7.77 -4.83
CA THR A 5 -1.87 -8.09 -5.65
C THR A 5 -1.15 -9.27 -5.01
N MET A 6 -0.98 -10.33 -5.78
CA MET A 6 -0.18 -11.50 -5.40
C MET A 6 1.03 -11.57 -6.33
N LEU A 7 2.22 -11.68 -5.77
CA LEU A 7 3.45 -11.83 -6.54
C LEU A 7 3.66 -13.33 -6.87
N PRO A 8 4.46 -13.67 -7.90
CA PRO A 8 4.72 -15.06 -8.28
C PRO A 8 5.16 -15.96 -7.11
N GLU A 9 5.91 -15.40 -6.16
CA GLU A 9 6.42 -16.08 -4.96
C GLU A 9 5.30 -16.50 -3.98
N SER A 10 4.10 -15.94 -4.13
CA SER A 10 2.92 -16.33 -3.36
C SER A 10 2.34 -17.68 -3.81
N PHE A 11 2.84 -18.26 -4.90
CA PHE A 11 2.34 -19.51 -5.47
C PHE A 11 3.41 -20.61 -5.39
N THR A 12 2.99 -21.84 -5.07
CA THR A 12 3.88 -23.01 -5.13
C THR A 12 4.39 -23.27 -6.56
N ARG A 13 3.58 -22.93 -7.57
CA ARG A 13 3.93 -22.98 -8.99
C ARG A 13 3.26 -21.81 -9.70
N TYR A 14 4.02 -21.08 -10.51
CA TYR A 14 3.53 -19.98 -11.33
C TYR A 14 4.14 -20.05 -12.72
N SER A 15 3.31 -19.96 -13.76
CA SER A 15 3.72 -19.83 -15.15
C SER A 15 2.71 -18.96 -15.89
N CYS A 16 3.20 -18.01 -16.67
CA CYS A 16 2.36 -17.07 -17.41
C CYS A 16 3.10 -16.60 -18.66
N ASP A 17 2.65 -17.05 -19.83
CA ASP A 17 3.30 -16.73 -21.11
C ASP A 17 2.99 -15.30 -21.58
N ARG A 18 1.81 -14.78 -21.22
CA ARG A 18 1.31 -13.47 -21.61
C ARG A 18 0.41 -12.91 -20.52
N ASN A 19 0.36 -11.59 -20.39
CA ASN A 19 -0.59 -10.94 -19.49
C ASN A 19 -2.03 -11.26 -19.93
N ILE A 20 -2.78 -11.90 -19.03
CA ILE A 20 -4.19 -12.25 -19.23
C ILE A 20 -5.03 -11.44 -18.24
N TYR A 21 -6.13 -10.88 -18.74
CA TYR A 21 -7.11 -10.16 -17.92
C TYR A 21 -8.41 -10.93 -17.94
N VAL A 22 -8.88 -11.30 -16.75
CA VAL A 22 -10.10 -12.07 -16.58
C VAL A 22 -10.99 -11.36 -15.59
N GLN A 23 -12.26 -11.19 -15.95
CA GLN A 23 -13.28 -10.73 -15.04
C GLN A 23 -14.28 -11.87 -14.79
N PHE A 24 -14.60 -12.11 -13.53
CA PHE A 24 -15.48 -13.20 -13.08
C PHE A 24 -16.25 -12.79 -11.83
N SER A 25 -17.28 -13.56 -11.48
CA SER A 25 -18.05 -13.33 -10.25
C SER A 25 -17.27 -13.83 -9.05
N ILE A 26 -16.91 -12.91 -8.15
CA ILE A 26 -16.23 -13.29 -6.90
C ILE A 26 -17.10 -14.22 -6.04
N GLY A 27 -18.43 -14.07 -6.08
CA GLY A 27 -19.36 -14.95 -5.37
C GLY A 27 -19.41 -16.37 -5.94
N GLU A 28 -19.33 -16.50 -7.27
CA GLU A 28 -19.25 -17.80 -7.93
C GLU A 28 -17.92 -18.49 -7.63
N PHE A 29 -16.81 -17.76 -7.73
CA PHE A 29 -15.49 -18.26 -7.35
C PHE A 29 -15.46 -18.73 -5.90
N TYR A 30 -15.96 -17.90 -4.97
CA TYR A 30 -15.98 -18.20 -3.55
C TYR A 30 -16.83 -19.42 -3.21
N SER A 31 -18.02 -19.56 -3.82
CA SER A 31 -18.89 -20.72 -3.58
C SER A 31 -18.24 -22.03 -4.05
N LYS A 32 -17.62 -22.04 -5.24
CA LYS A 32 -16.85 -23.19 -5.74
C LYS A 32 -15.67 -23.51 -4.84
N PHE A 33 -14.90 -22.50 -4.44
CA PHE A 33 -13.75 -22.66 -3.55
C PHE A 33 -14.14 -23.27 -2.20
N MET A 34 -15.16 -22.71 -1.55
CA MET A 34 -15.61 -23.18 -0.23
C MET A 34 -16.23 -24.57 -0.28
N LEU A 35 -16.94 -24.92 -1.35
CA LEU A 35 -17.48 -26.27 -1.55
C LEU A 35 -16.36 -27.32 -1.57
N HIS A 36 -15.29 -27.08 -2.33
CA HIS A 36 -14.18 -28.04 -2.46
C HIS A 36 -13.34 -28.08 -1.20
N LYS A 37 -13.11 -26.93 -0.55
CA LYS A 37 -12.46 -26.89 0.77
C LYS A 37 -13.18 -27.77 1.81
N ARG A 38 -14.52 -27.74 1.84
CA ARG A 38 -15.33 -28.62 2.74
C ARG A 38 -15.24 -30.10 2.38
N ARG A 39 -14.89 -30.43 1.14
CA ARG A 39 -14.75 -31.81 0.65
C ARG A 39 -13.34 -32.40 0.86
N GLY A 40 -12.41 -31.63 1.42
CA GLY A 40 -11.06 -32.09 1.71
C GLY A 40 -10.04 -31.81 0.59
N TYR A 41 -10.36 -30.91 -0.33
CA TYR A 41 -9.37 -30.36 -1.27
C TYR A 41 -8.54 -29.28 -0.59
N ASP A 42 -7.22 -29.37 -0.72
CA ASP A 42 -6.25 -28.53 -0.02
C ASP A 42 -5.47 -27.59 -0.97
N SER A 43 -5.56 -27.83 -2.27
CA SER A 43 -4.82 -27.09 -3.29
C SER A 43 -5.71 -26.73 -4.48
N LEU A 44 -5.39 -25.60 -5.11
CA LEU A 44 -6.12 -25.05 -6.25
C LEU A 44 -5.11 -24.58 -7.31
N THR A 45 -5.33 -25.04 -8.54
CA THR A 45 -4.65 -24.52 -9.72
C THR A 45 -5.61 -23.67 -10.53
N LEU A 46 -5.20 -22.46 -10.87
CA LEU A 46 -5.92 -21.57 -11.77
C LEU A 46 -5.33 -21.70 -13.17
N ILE A 47 -6.16 -22.07 -14.15
CA ILE A 47 -5.73 -22.27 -15.53
C ILE A 47 -6.53 -21.33 -16.43
N CYS A 48 -5.81 -20.41 -17.06
CA CYS A 48 -6.36 -19.48 -18.05
C CYS A 48 -5.70 -19.76 -19.39
N LEU A 49 -6.43 -20.38 -20.31
CA LEU A 49 -5.95 -20.59 -21.68
C LEU A 49 -6.58 -19.53 -22.58
N ALA A 50 -5.76 -18.90 -23.42
CA ALA A 50 -6.22 -17.85 -24.35
C ALA A 50 -7.33 -18.34 -25.31
N GLU A 51 -7.40 -19.65 -25.55
CA GLU A 51 -8.40 -20.32 -26.37
C GLU A 51 -9.78 -20.36 -25.70
N PHE A 52 -9.84 -20.35 -24.36
CA PHE A 52 -11.08 -20.36 -23.58
C PHE A 52 -11.47 -18.93 -23.14
N ARG A 53 -11.90 -18.11 -24.11
CA ARG A 53 -12.16 -16.66 -23.91
C ARG A 53 -13.22 -16.29 -22.87
N PHE A 54 -14.07 -17.24 -22.48
CA PHE A 54 -15.20 -17.04 -21.56
C PHE A 54 -15.15 -17.95 -20.34
N HIS A 55 -14.06 -18.69 -20.14
CA HIS A 55 -13.94 -19.60 -19.01
C HIS A 55 -12.52 -19.60 -18.44
N MET A 56 -12.44 -19.65 -17.11
CA MET A 56 -11.23 -19.99 -16.37
C MET A 56 -11.44 -21.37 -15.78
N ALA A 57 -10.45 -22.25 -15.92
CA ALA A 57 -10.49 -23.55 -15.27
C ALA A 57 -9.90 -23.44 -13.85
N LEU A 58 -10.63 -23.98 -12.88
CA LEU A 58 -10.22 -24.16 -11.50
C LEU A 58 -10.02 -25.66 -11.28
N GLU A 59 -8.81 -26.09 -10.99
CA GLU A 59 -8.51 -27.49 -10.73
C GLU A 59 -8.20 -27.68 -9.24
N PHE A 60 -9.08 -28.37 -8.53
CA PHE A 60 -8.92 -28.65 -7.11
C PHE A 60 -8.19 -29.98 -6.91
N HIS A 61 -7.17 -29.97 -6.08
CA HIS A 61 -6.34 -31.14 -5.75
C HIS A 61 -6.42 -31.47 -4.26
N SER A 62 -6.27 -32.75 -3.93
CA SER A 62 -6.23 -33.26 -2.57
C SER A 62 -4.95 -34.07 -2.39
N SER A 63 -4.31 -33.93 -1.22
CA SER A 63 -3.20 -34.80 -0.80
C SER A 63 -3.64 -36.24 -0.51
N SER A 64 -4.95 -36.51 -0.42
CA SER A 64 -5.49 -37.85 -0.23
C SER A 64 -5.43 -38.66 -1.53
N ILE A 65 -4.74 -39.80 -1.49
CA ILE A 65 -4.58 -40.73 -2.63
C ILE A 65 -5.93 -41.24 -3.19
N GLN A 66 -7.00 -41.19 -2.38
CA GLN A 66 -8.32 -41.68 -2.78
C GLN A 66 -9.19 -40.63 -3.49
N GLN A 67 -8.78 -39.35 -3.53
CA GLN A 67 -9.57 -38.28 -4.16
C GLN A 67 -8.91 -37.84 -5.47
N SER A 68 -9.64 -37.99 -6.57
CA SER A 68 -9.20 -37.47 -7.87
C SER A 68 -9.31 -35.95 -7.94
N PRO A 69 -8.51 -35.29 -8.79
CA PRO A 69 -8.65 -33.87 -9.07
C PRO A 69 -10.07 -33.52 -9.53
N SER A 70 -10.57 -32.37 -9.10
CA SER A 70 -11.90 -31.89 -9.49
C SER A 70 -11.78 -30.63 -10.35
N PRO A 71 -11.91 -30.75 -11.69
CA PRO A 71 -11.94 -29.60 -12.56
C PRO A 71 -13.30 -28.90 -12.49
N GLN A 72 -13.28 -27.58 -12.40
CA GLN A 72 -14.44 -26.71 -12.42
C GLN A 72 -14.21 -25.60 -13.44
N LEU A 73 -15.26 -25.24 -14.18
CA LEU A 73 -15.22 -24.05 -15.03
C LEU A 73 -15.84 -22.89 -14.28
N LEU A 74 -15.13 -21.76 -14.24
CA LEU A 74 -15.64 -20.49 -13.80
C LEU A 74 -15.98 -19.67 -15.03
N HIS A 75 -17.21 -19.18 -15.10
CA HIS A 75 -17.61 -18.32 -16.20
C HIS A 75 -16.87 -16.98 -16.09
N THR A 76 -16.29 -16.55 -17.21
CA THR A 76 -15.57 -15.29 -17.31
C THR A 76 -16.17 -14.45 -18.41
N TRP A 77 -16.06 -13.14 -18.27
CA TRP A 77 -16.45 -12.20 -19.30
C TRP A 77 -15.21 -11.55 -19.87
N GLN A 78 -15.13 -11.57 -21.19
CA GLN A 78 -14.13 -10.79 -21.90
C GLN A 78 -14.54 -9.32 -21.82
N GLN A 79 -13.68 -8.50 -21.21
CA GLN A 79 -13.93 -7.07 -21.15
C GLN A 79 -13.82 -6.49 -22.57
N ARG A 80 -14.91 -5.94 -23.12
CA ARG A 80 -14.85 -4.97 -24.23
C ARG A 80 -14.48 -3.59 -23.67
N CYS A 81 -13.33 -3.49 -23.01
CA CYS A 81 -12.75 -2.21 -22.67
C CYS A 81 -11.25 -2.33 -22.89
N SER A 82 -10.68 -1.41 -23.67
CA SER A 82 -9.35 -0.89 -23.40
C SER A 82 -9.19 -0.77 -21.90
N PHE A 83 -8.09 -1.24 -21.32
CA PHE A 83 -7.68 -0.71 -20.02
C PHE A 83 -7.69 0.82 -20.17
N GLN A 84 -8.75 1.48 -19.71
CA GLN A 84 -8.51 2.69 -18.97
C GLN A 84 -7.63 2.19 -17.85
N LEU A 85 -6.31 2.45 -17.97
CA LEU A 85 -5.40 2.30 -16.85
C LEU A 85 -6.17 2.76 -15.62
N MET A 86 -6.30 1.89 -14.63
CA MET A 86 -6.93 2.24 -13.36
C MET A 86 -6.47 3.64 -13.00
N GLY A 87 -7.43 4.55 -12.84
CA GLY A 87 -7.16 5.96 -12.65
C GLY A 87 -6.02 6.18 -11.65
N LYS A 88 -5.09 7.09 -11.97
CA LYS A 88 -3.91 7.38 -11.12
C LYS A 88 -4.38 7.54 -9.66
N ILE A 89 -3.88 6.69 -8.75
CA ILE A 89 -4.19 6.86 -7.32
C ILE A 89 -3.63 8.22 -6.89
N ASN A 90 -4.50 9.04 -6.33
CA ASN A 90 -4.16 10.29 -5.73
C ASN A 90 -3.69 10.07 -4.30
N TYR A 91 -2.40 9.75 -4.14
CA TYR A 91 -1.76 9.63 -2.83
C TYR A 91 -1.70 10.95 -2.05
N LYS A 92 -2.16 12.08 -2.63
CA LYS A 92 -2.24 13.36 -1.91
C LYS A 92 -3.30 13.31 -0.83
N SER A 93 -4.48 12.76 -1.13
CA SER A 93 -5.63 12.72 -0.22
C SER A 93 -5.83 11.29 0.28
N PHE A 94 -5.84 11.10 1.59
CA PHE A 94 -5.98 9.77 2.18
C PHE A 94 -6.66 9.77 3.53
N VAL A 95 -7.16 8.61 3.90
CA VAL A 95 -7.74 8.32 5.21
C VAL A 95 -7.20 7.00 5.72
N SER A 96 -6.86 6.94 7.00
CA SER A 96 -6.42 5.72 7.66
C SER A 96 -7.24 5.45 8.91
N PHE A 97 -7.79 4.25 9.04
CA PHE A 97 -8.52 3.80 10.23
C PHE A 97 -7.72 2.76 10.99
N LYS A 98 -7.92 2.68 12.31
CA LYS A 98 -7.58 1.44 13.02
C LYS A 98 -8.49 0.32 12.48
N LEU A 99 -7.90 -0.77 12.01
CA LEU A 99 -8.67 -1.85 11.37
C LEU A 99 -9.66 -2.47 12.36
N TYR A 100 -9.30 -2.54 13.65
CA TYR A 100 -10.18 -3.00 14.72
C TYR A 100 -11.49 -2.18 14.80
N ASP A 101 -11.39 -0.86 14.82
CA ASP A 101 -12.58 0.02 14.90
C ASP A 101 -13.40 -0.06 13.61
N PHE A 102 -12.73 -0.13 12.47
CA PHE A 102 -13.39 -0.32 11.17
C PHE A 102 -14.17 -1.64 11.11
N ARG A 103 -13.63 -2.74 11.64
CA ARG A 103 -14.32 -4.04 11.70
C ARG A 103 -15.63 -3.97 12.46
N ARG A 104 -15.70 -3.18 13.54
CA ARG A 104 -16.95 -2.99 14.29
C ARG A 104 -18.05 -2.39 13.41
N LEU A 105 -17.68 -1.48 12.50
CA LEU A 105 -18.61 -0.94 11.50
C LEU A 105 -19.01 -2.00 10.46
N VAL A 106 -18.07 -2.84 10.01
CA VAL A 106 -18.35 -3.94 9.07
C VAL A 106 -19.34 -4.96 9.65
N VAL A 107 -19.29 -5.24 10.95
CA VAL A 107 -20.26 -6.14 11.64
C VAL A 107 -21.67 -5.54 11.64
N ILE A 108 -21.79 -4.23 11.88
CA ILE A 108 -23.08 -3.53 11.98
C ILE A 108 -23.78 -3.48 10.61
N PHE A 109 -23.02 -3.62 9.52
CA PHE A 109 -23.55 -3.54 8.18
C PHE A 109 -24.28 -4.81 7.75
N ASN A 110 -25.53 -4.65 7.30
CA ASN A 110 -26.33 -5.74 6.74
C ASN A 110 -26.00 -5.93 5.25
N ASP A 111 -25.92 -7.17 4.77
CA ASP A 111 -25.41 -7.53 3.43
C ASP A 111 -26.30 -7.08 2.24
N THR A 112 -27.33 -6.29 2.51
CA THR A 112 -28.34 -5.87 1.51
C THR A 112 -27.89 -4.69 0.64
N ARG A 113 -26.90 -3.89 1.08
CA ARG A 113 -26.42 -2.72 0.33
C ARG A 113 -25.05 -2.99 -0.30
N THR A 114 -24.94 -2.79 -1.62
CA THR A 114 -23.67 -2.98 -2.36
C THR A 114 -22.65 -1.86 -2.07
N TYR A 115 -23.11 -0.64 -1.74
CA TYR A 115 -22.27 0.53 -1.52
C TYR A 115 -22.75 1.39 -0.34
N ILE A 116 -21.81 1.91 0.45
CA ILE A 116 -22.02 2.79 1.60
C ILE A 116 -21.50 4.18 1.26
N PRO A 117 -22.37 5.20 1.22
CA PRO A 117 -21.93 6.58 1.06
C PRO A 117 -21.07 7.03 2.23
N PHE A 118 -20.06 7.84 1.94
CA PHE A 118 -19.23 8.49 2.94
C PHE A 118 -18.92 9.95 2.60
N ARG A 119 -18.54 10.69 3.63
CA ARG A 119 -17.98 12.05 3.52
C ARG A 119 -16.72 12.15 4.35
N VAL A 120 -15.74 12.88 3.84
CA VAL A 120 -14.46 13.11 4.51
C VAL A 120 -14.16 14.59 4.53
N SER A 121 -13.93 15.14 5.72
CA SER A 121 -13.42 16.49 5.93
C SER A 121 -11.99 16.41 6.49
N LYS A 122 -11.36 17.55 6.77
CA LYS A 122 -10.02 17.56 7.40
C LYS A 122 -9.99 16.85 8.78
N SER A 123 -11.10 16.85 9.51
CA SER A 123 -11.17 16.38 10.91
C SER A 123 -12.02 15.14 11.11
N GLU A 124 -12.88 14.78 10.15
CA GLU A 124 -13.86 13.72 10.33
C GLU A 124 -14.07 12.89 9.07
N PHE A 125 -14.27 11.59 9.26
CA PHE A 125 -14.78 10.67 8.26
C PHE A 125 -16.16 10.16 8.70
N LYS A 126 -17.16 10.26 7.83
CA LYS A 126 -18.55 9.90 8.11
C LYS A 126 -19.05 8.84 7.15
N PHE A 127 -19.51 7.71 7.66
CA PHE A 127 -20.32 6.75 6.93
C PHE A 127 -21.80 7.03 7.15
N PHE A 128 -22.59 6.90 6.09
CA PHE A 128 -24.04 7.06 6.13
C PHE A 128 -24.68 5.70 5.86
N ILE A 129 -25.27 5.10 6.90
CA ILE A 129 -25.89 3.77 6.84
C ILE A 129 -27.33 3.94 7.34
N ASP A 130 -28.30 3.76 6.45
CA ASP A 130 -29.72 4.03 6.72
C ASP A 130 -29.90 5.45 7.31
N ASP A 131 -30.58 5.58 8.45
CA ASP A 131 -30.78 6.84 9.18
C ASP A 131 -29.67 7.13 10.20
N ARG A 132 -28.58 6.36 10.19
CA ARG A 132 -27.47 6.50 11.15
C ARG A 132 -26.22 7.03 10.46
N GLN A 133 -25.51 7.89 11.19
CA GLN A 133 -24.17 8.33 10.84
C GLN A 133 -23.14 7.71 11.77
N PHE A 134 -22.07 7.17 11.21
CA PHE A 134 -20.92 6.68 11.95
C PHE A 134 -19.75 7.60 11.68
N VAL A 135 -19.20 8.21 12.72
CA VAL A 135 -18.18 9.26 12.61
C VAL A 135 -16.88 8.79 13.24
N PHE A 136 -15.81 8.82 12.46
CA PHE A 136 -14.43 8.71 12.94
C PHE A 136 -13.83 10.12 12.97
N SER A 137 -13.26 10.51 14.11
CA SER A 137 -12.64 11.82 14.30
C SER A 137 -11.13 11.72 14.43
N THR A 138 -10.41 12.68 13.84
CA THR A 138 -8.96 12.84 14.04
C THR A 138 -8.65 13.27 15.47
N GLU A 139 -9.53 14.05 16.11
CA GLU A 139 -9.36 14.51 17.50
C GLU A 139 -9.44 13.36 18.50
N ARG A 140 -10.28 12.36 18.22
CA ARG A 140 -10.40 11.13 19.02
C ARG A 140 -9.40 10.05 18.63
N ASN A 141 -8.49 10.33 17.71
CA ASN A 141 -7.51 9.37 17.17
C ASN A 141 -8.16 8.08 16.62
N GLU A 142 -9.37 8.20 16.06
CA GLU A 142 -10.12 7.11 15.45
C GLU A 142 -9.73 6.93 13.98
N CYS A 143 -9.39 8.04 13.32
CA CYS A 143 -8.85 8.05 11.96
C CYS A 143 -7.73 9.08 11.82
N ILE A 144 -6.92 8.92 10.77
CA ILE A 144 -5.95 9.92 10.33
C ILE A 144 -6.36 10.36 8.93
N ILE A 145 -6.39 11.67 8.69
CA ILE A 145 -6.82 12.24 7.41
C ILE A 145 -5.71 13.16 6.89
N GLY A 146 -5.28 12.91 5.65
CA GLY A 146 -4.24 13.66 4.97
C GLY A 146 -4.73 14.26 3.65
N GLY A 147 -4.16 15.41 3.26
CA GLY A 147 -4.40 16.02 1.94
C GLY A 147 -5.72 16.76 1.73
N ILE A 148 -6.64 16.75 2.70
CA ILE A 148 -7.92 17.44 2.60
C ILE A 148 -7.79 18.86 3.18
N ARG A 149 -7.99 19.88 2.32
CA ARG A 149 -7.91 21.30 2.71
C ARG A 149 -9.10 21.70 3.60
N LYS A 150 -8.88 22.68 4.49
CA LYS A 150 -9.95 23.24 5.33
C LYS A 150 -11.10 23.76 4.44
N GLY A 151 -12.33 23.43 4.81
CA GLY A 151 -13.53 23.80 4.06
C GLY A 151 -13.81 22.96 2.81
N LYS A 152 -12.95 21.98 2.48
CA LYS A 152 -13.25 20.97 1.45
C LYS A 152 -13.75 19.68 2.08
N GLU A 153 -14.65 19.03 1.37
CA GLU A 153 -15.11 17.68 1.67
C GLU A 153 -14.91 16.79 0.45
N MET A 154 -14.45 15.56 0.69
CA MET A 154 -14.50 14.48 -0.29
C MET A 154 -15.76 13.65 -0.03
N LYS A 155 -16.46 13.27 -1.10
CA LYS A 155 -17.62 12.40 -1.02
C LYS A 155 -17.39 11.18 -1.89
N GLY A 156 -17.89 10.03 -1.47
CA GLY A 156 -17.77 8.82 -2.25
C GLY A 156 -18.67 7.72 -1.71
N ALA A 157 -18.49 6.52 -2.24
CA ALA A 157 -19.12 5.33 -1.70
C ALA A 157 -18.14 4.16 -1.73
N MET A 158 -18.23 3.27 -0.74
CA MET A 158 -17.39 2.07 -0.68
C MET A 158 -18.24 0.82 -0.49
N THR A 159 -17.77 -0.31 -1.01
CA THR A 159 -18.37 -1.62 -0.69
C THR A 159 -17.64 -2.21 0.53
N LEU A 160 -18.39 -2.87 1.42
CA LEU A 160 -17.84 -3.63 2.55
C LEU A 160 -17.88 -5.15 2.31
N SER A 161 -18.20 -5.57 1.08
CA SER A 161 -18.22 -6.97 0.69
C SER A 161 -16.98 -7.30 -0.17
N PRO A 162 -16.37 -8.50 0.00
CA PRO A 162 -16.67 -9.49 1.04
C PRO A 162 -16.17 -9.04 2.42
N LYS A 163 -16.97 -9.28 3.46
CA LYS A 163 -16.65 -8.88 4.84
C LYS A 163 -15.37 -9.57 5.33
N GLU A 164 -15.19 -10.82 4.91
CA GLU A 164 -14.05 -11.68 5.23
C GLU A 164 -12.71 -11.02 4.86
N ALA A 165 -12.66 -10.19 3.82
CA ALA A 165 -11.44 -9.46 3.45
C ALA A 165 -10.95 -8.56 4.59
N TYR A 166 -11.86 -7.92 5.32
CA TYR A 166 -11.51 -7.04 6.44
C TYR A 166 -11.16 -7.82 7.70
N PHE A 167 -11.76 -8.99 7.93
CA PHE A 167 -11.47 -9.85 9.09
C PHE A 167 -10.19 -10.67 8.92
N ASN A 168 -9.83 -11.06 7.70
CA ASN A 168 -8.63 -11.84 7.41
C ASN A 168 -7.38 -10.97 7.22
N CYS A 169 -7.53 -9.66 7.00
CA CYS A 169 -6.39 -8.75 6.90
C CYS A 169 -5.65 -8.64 8.24
N THR A 170 -4.32 -8.78 8.23
CA THR A 170 -3.48 -8.70 9.44
C THR A 170 -3.01 -7.29 9.76
N SER A 171 -3.22 -6.32 8.87
CA SER A 171 -2.79 -4.93 9.07
C SER A 171 -3.48 -4.31 10.29
N LYS A 172 -2.74 -3.53 11.09
CA LYS A 172 -3.33 -2.75 12.19
C LYS A 172 -4.22 -1.62 11.68
N ARG A 173 -4.01 -1.16 10.43
CA ARG A 173 -4.72 -0.02 9.85
C ARG A 173 -5.25 -0.29 8.44
N LEU A 174 -6.43 0.25 8.15
CA LEU A 174 -7.00 0.29 6.81
C LEU A 174 -6.72 1.64 6.18
N TRP A 175 -6.12 1.64 5.00
CA TRP A 175 -5.79 2.84 4.24
C TRP A 175 -6.71 3.00 3.04
N LEU A 176 -7.30 4.19 2.88
CA LEU A 176 -8.12 4.58 1.74
C LEU A 176 -7.46 5.76 1.02
N PHE A 177 -7.32 5.62 -0.29
CA PHE A 177 -6.80 6.66 -1.17
C PHE A 177 -7.85 6.99 -2.23
N GLU A 178 -7.88 8.25 -2.64
CA GLU A 178 -8.69 8.67 -3.79
C GLU A 178 -8.08 8.09 -5.08
N SER A 179 -8.91 7.56 -5.97
CA SER A 179 -8.50 7.23 -7.34
C SER A 179 -9.00 8.34 -8.25
N ASN A 180 -8.09 9.00 -8.96
CA ASN A 180 -8.47 9.94 -10.00
C ASN A 180 -8.70 9.13 -11.27
N ASP A 181 -9.94 8.98 -11.69
CA ASP A 181 -10.26 8.47 -13.03
C ASP A 181 -10.47 9.68 -13.97
N PRO A 182 -9.42 10.19 -14.65
CA PRO A 182 -9.65 11.01 -15.83
C PRO A 182 -9.95 10.05 -16.97
N SER A 183 -11.03 10.30 -17.69
CA SER A 183 -11.21 9.83 -19.07
C SER A 183 -9.86 9.66 -19.77
N GLY A 184 -9.50 8.42 -20.08
CA GLY A 184 -8.14 7.97 -20.41
C GLY A 184 -7.36 8.89 -21.34
N GLN A 185 -6.60 9.82 -20.74
CA GLN A 185 -5.49 10.48 -21.41
C GLN A 185 -4.21 9.81 -20.91
N GLU A 186 -3.57 9.12 -21.84
CA GLU A 186 -2.25 8.53 -21.68
C GLU A 186 -1.27 9.61 -21.24
N ASP A 187 -0.59 9.37 -20.13
CA ASP A 187 0.71 9.99 -19.89
C ASP A 187 1.69 8.97 -20.45
N PRO A 188 2.43 9.27 -21.53
CA PRO A 188 3.37 8.32 -22.11
C PRO A 188 4.32 7.88 -21.01
N PHE A 189 4.44 6.56 -20.83
CA PHE A 189 5.45 5.96 -19.97
C PHE A 189 6.80 6.60 -20.29
N ASN A 190 7.22 7.58 -19.49
CA ASN A 190 8.57 8.06 -19.49
C ASN A 190 9.41 6.92 -18.90
N LYS A 191 9.83 5.99 -19.77
CA LYS A 191 10.90 5.05 -19.50
C LYS A 191 12.17 5.86 -19.28
N LYS A 192 12.36 6.40 -18.08
CA LYS A 192 13.70 6.69 -17.58
C LYS A 192 14.23 5.37 -17.05
N GLU A 193 15.09 4.76 -17.84
CA GLU A 193 15.95 3.68 -17.36
C GLU A 193 16.83 4.26 -16.25
N LEU A 194 16.54 3.87 -15.01
CA LEU A 194 17.37 4.19 -13.87
C LEU A 194 18.37 3.05 -13.71
N PRO A 195 19.68 3.33 -13.76
CA PRO A 195 20.67 2.30 -13.48
C PRO A 195 20.57 1.92 -12.01
N MET A 196 19.90 0.80 -11.73
CA MET A 196 19.93 0.15 -10.41
C MET A 196 21.00 -0.93 -10.44
N SER A 197 21.98 -0.83 -9.54
CA SER A 197 22.90 -1.94 -9.29
C SER A 197 22.12 -3.00 -8.54
N ILE A 198 22.02 -4.19 -9.11
CA ILE A 198 21.41 -5.35 -8.47
C ILE A 198 22.34 -5.75 -7.31
N VAL A 199 21.86 -5.61 -6.07
CA VAL A 199 22.53 -6.23 -4.93
C VAL A 199 22.49 -7.74 -5.15
N ALA A 200 23.65 -8.39 -5.10
CA ALA A 200 23.83 -9.78 -5.54
C ALA A 200 23.08 -10.81 -4.67
N GLU A 201 22.56 -10.40 -3.50
CA GLU A 201 21.81 -11.26 -2.59
C GLU A 201 20.53 -10.55 -2.12
N PRO A 202 19.36 -11.19 -2.20
CA PRO A 202 18.13 -10.64 -1.65
C PRO A 202 18.25 -10.54 -0.13
N VAL A 203 18.31 -9.31 0.39
CA VAL A 203 18.21 -9.07 1.82
C VAL A 203 16.75 -9.19 2.22
N ASP A 204 16.44 -10.11 3.14
CA ASP A 204 15.13 -10.17 3.77
C ASP A 204 14.92 -8.92 4.63
N VAL A 205 14.03 -8.04 4.16
CA VAL A 205 13.71 -6.76 4.82
C VAL A 205 12.61 -6.91 5.87
N GLY A 206 12.12 -8.13 6.08
CA GLY A 206 11.01 -8.44 6.98
C GLY A 206 9.67 -7.88 6.49
N ASP A 207 8.63 -8.08 7.29
CA ASP A 207 7.33 -7.49 7.01
C ASP A 207 7.33 -5.97 7.25
N VAL A 208 6.52 -5.25 6.47
CA VAL A 208 6.38 -3.79 6.60
C VAL A 208 5.29 -3.46 7.61
N ASP A 209 5.64 -2.68 8.63
CA ASP A 209 4.66 -2.19 9.60
C ASP A 209 3.96 -0.93 9.08
N TYR A 210 2.91 -1.13 8.30
CA TYR A 210 2.00 -0.05 7.86
C TYR A 210 1.10 0.50 8.97
N GLY A 211 1.23 -0.02 10.19
CA GLY A 211 0.26 0.13 11.27
C GLY A 211 0.73 0.95 12.46
N SER A 212 2.00 0.83 12.83
CA SER A 212 2.53 1.42 14.07
C SER A 212 2.95 2.88 13.91
N PHE A 213 3.81 3.21 12.94
CA PHE A 213 4.16 4.60 12.64
C PHE A 213 4.29 4.82 11.13
N PHE A 214 4.07 6.06 10.70
CA PHE A 214 4.43 6.48 9.34
C PHE A 214 4.76 7.97 9.28
N VAL A 215 5.56 8.33 8.27
CA VAL A 215 5.75 9.70 7.82
C VAL A 215 5.41 9.78 6.35
N SER A 216 4.49 10.66 5.98
CA SER A 216 4.21 10.99 4.58
C SER A 216 4.71 12.39 4.32
N MET A 217 5.55 12.60 3.32
CA MET A 217 6.02 13.93 2.92
C MET A 217 5.87 14.16 1.42
N ALA A 218 5.77 15.42 1.00
CA ALA A 218 5.74 15.74 -0.43
C ALA A 218 7.07 15.36 -1.09
N LEU A 219 7.05 14.89 -2.34
CA LEU A 219 8.29 14.51 -3.03
C LEU A 219 9.26 15.69 -3.14
N GLU A 220 8.75 16.91 -3.40
CA GLU A 220 9.62 18.08 -3.52
C GLU A 220 10.32 18.43 -2.20
N GLU A 221 9.65 18.27 -1.05
CA GLU A 221 10.28 18.42 0.26
C GLU A 221 11.38 17.38 0.48
N PHE A 222 11.11 16.12 0.10
CA PHE A 222 12.13 15.08 0.18
C PHE A 222 13.30 15.36 -0.77
N ARG A 223 13.06 15.94 -1.94
CA ARG A 223 14.12 16.36 -2.87
C ARG A 223 14.96 17.51 -2.30
N CYS A 224 14.37 18.42 -1.52
CA CYS A 224 15.15 19.41 -0.77
C CYS A 224 16.12 18.69 0.18
N VAL A 225 15.68 17.68 0.94
CA VAL A 225 16.57 16.86 1.78
C VAL A 225 17.67 16.21 0.94
N VAL A 226 17.33 15.61 -0.20
CA VAL A 226 18.32 15.01 -1.10
C VAL A 226 19.32 16.04 -1.61
N ASN A 227 18.93 17.27 -1.90
CA ASN A 227 19.86 18.30 -2.34
C ASN A 227 20.72 18.83 -1.19
N ASP A 228 20.13 19.09 -0.03
CA ASP A 228 20.81 19.63 1.16
C ASP A 228 21.86 18.65 1.71
N MET A 229 21.64 17.35 1.49
CA MET A 229 22.46 16.26 2.03
C MET A 229 23.40 15.64 0.97
N GLU A 230 23.73 16.37 -0.11
CA GLU A 230 24.45 15.84 -1.29
C GLU A 230 25.78 15.14 -0.99
N ASN A 231 26.45 15.54 0.10
CA ASN A 231 27.75 14.98 0.50
C ASN A 231 27.65 13.98 1.67
N ALA A 232 26.44 13.68 2.16
CA ALA A 232 26.24 12.81 3.31
C ALA A 232 26.03 11.35 2.88
N ALA A 233 27.01 10.48 3.20
CA ALA A 233 26.85 9.03 3.02
C ALA A 233 25.77 8.44 3.94
N TYR A 234 25.53 9.08 5.08
CA TYR A 234 24.53 8.70 6.07
C TYR A 234 23.89 9.95 6.67
N VAL A 235 22.56 9.97 6.71
CA VAL A 235 21.77 11.09 7.24
C VAL A 235 21.00 10.61 8.46
N PRO A 236 21.43 10.99 9.68
CA PRO A 236 20.61 10.82 10.87
C PRO A 236 19.24 11.47 10.73
N VAL A 237 18.22 10.72 11.09
CA VAL A 237 16.82 11.15 11.08
C VAL A 237 16.24 10.99 12.47
N THR A 238 15.66 12.09 12.97
CA THR A 238 14.84 12.12 14.19
C THR A 238 13.39 12.37 13.78
N ILE A 239 12.48 11.54 14.27
CA ILE A 239 11.04 11.67 14.03
C ILE A 239 10.31 11.76 15.38
N THR A 240 9.49 12.78 15.55
CA THR A 240 8.56 12.91 16.68
C THR A 240 7.13 13.00 16.17
N SER A 241 6.13 13.04 17.06
CA SER A 241 4.73 13.22 16.69
C SER A 241 4.42 14.49 15.87
N SER A 242 5.31 15.48 15.86
CA SER A 242 5.08 16.79 15.24
C SER A 242 6.12 17.22 14.21
N ARG A 243 7.28 16.55 14.13
CA ARG A 243 8.35 16.92 13.20
C ARG A 243 9.18 15.71 12.75
N ILE A 244 9.72 15.82 11.55
CA ILE A 244 10.84 15.01 11.07
C ILE A 244 12.03 15.92 10.85
N LYS A 245 13.22 15.50 11.30
CA LYS A 245 14.47 16.25 11.23
C LYS A 245 15.55 15.39 10.60
N PHE A 246 16.25 15.96 9.64
CA PHE A 246 17.40 15.38 8.94
C PHE A 246 18.65 16.19 9.31
N VAL A 247 19.76 15.51 9.57
CA VAL A 247 21.01 16.16 9.97
C VAL A 247 22.14 15.74 9.04
N ALA A 248 22.86 16.70 8.46
CA ALA A 248 24.14 16.46 7.80
C ALA A 248 25.24 16.36 8.86
N LEU A 249 25.94 15.22 8.93
CA LEU A 249 26.98 15.02 9.94
C LEU A 249 28.24 15.88 9.73
N ILE A 250 28.56 16.22 8.47
CA ILE A 250 29.82 16.90 8.12
C ILE A 250 29.71 18.40 8.33
N ASP A 251 28.64 19.03 7.83
CA ASP A 251 28.48 20.49 7.85
C ASP A 251 27.54 20.97 8.97
N HIS A 252 27.07 20.07 9.83
CA HIS A 252 26.07 20.30 10.88
C HIS A 252 24.77 20.97 10.39
N TRP A 253 24.52 20.94 9.08
CA TRP A 253 23.30 21.44 8.47
C TRP A 253 22.10 20.60 8.92
N GLU A 254 20.98 21.27 9.20
CA GLU A 254 19.76 20.63 9.66
C GLU A 254 18.55 21.09 8.84
N THR A 255 17.83 20.13 8.29
CA THR A 255 16.58 20.37 7.55
C THR A 255 15.45 19.68 8.30
N SER A 256 14.37 20.40 8.61
CA SER A 256 13.23 19.83 9.35
C SER A 256 11.89 20.25 8.79
N PHE A 257 10.93 19.33 8.85
CA PHE A 257 9.57 19.53 8.38
C PHE A 257 8.60 19.27 9.53
N THR A 258 7.57 20.11 9.64
CA THR A 258 6.56 20.02 10.70
C THR A 258 5.21 19.67 10.12
N THR A 259 4.32 19.14 10.96
CA THR A 259 2.95 18.77 10.54
C THR A 259 2.03 19.97 10.27
N LYS A 260 2.49 21.21 10.51
CA LYS A 260 1.65 22.42 10.50
C LYS A 260 1.06 22.78 9.13
N GLU A 261 1.74 22.42 8.04
CA GLU A 261 1.31 22.77 6.68
C GLU A 261 0.64 21.61 5.92
N GLY A 262 0.59 20.41 6.52
CA GLY A 262 0.00 19.22 5.91
C GLY A 262 0.79 18.63 4.74
N GLU A 263 1.91 19.26 4.37
CA GLU A 263 2.86 18.73 3.39
C GLU A 263 3.73 17.61 3.99
N CYS A 264 4.01 17.66 5.30
CA CYS A 264 4.48 16.54 6.10
C CYS A 264 3.38 16.06 7.05
N ILE A 265 3.10 14.75 7.08
CA ILE A 265 2.09 14.12 7.93
C ILE A 265 2.76 13.00 8.69
N ILE A 266 2.66 13.02 10.01
CA ILE A 266 3.23 12.00 10.89
C ILE A 266 2.07 11.36 11.65
N GLY A 267 2.06 10.03 11.71
CA GLY A 267 1.05 9.30 12.46
C GLY A 267 1.66 8.12 13.19
N GLY A 268 1.04 7.76 14.32
CA GLY A 268 1.43 6.60 15.11
C GLY A 268 2.58 6.81 16.09
N ILE A 269 3.05 8.05 16.27
CA ILE A 269 4.04 8.41 17.30
C ILE A 269 3.31 9.22 18.39
N GLU A 270 3.39 8.78 19.64
CA GLU A 270 2.78 9.49 20.77
C GLU A 270 3.60 10.72 21.18
N GLU A 271 2.97 11.65 21.91
CA GLU A 271 3.68 12.82 22.43
C GLU A 271 4.76 12.40 23.43
N GLY A 272 5.98 12.94 23.27
CA GLY A 272 7.15 12.56 24.06
C GLY A 272 7.94 11.36 23.51
N GLN A 273 7.41 10.62 22.51
CA GLN A 273 8.17 9.58 21.83
C GLN A 273 9.04 10.15 20.70
N GLU A 274 10.21 9.54 20.50
CA GLU A 274 11.15 9.88 19.45
C GLU A 274 11.65 8.61 18.77
N ILE A 275 11.64 8.60 17.44
CA ILE A 275 12.28 7.57 16.62
C ILE A 275 13.57 8.14 16.08
N LYS A 276 14.68 7.41 16.29
CA LYS A 276 16.00 7.73 15.76
C LYS A 276 16.45 6.62 14.82
N CYS A 277 16.79 7.00 13.61
CA CYS A 277 17.34 6.11 12.61
C CYS A 277 18.29 6.91 11.71
N GLY A 278 18.81 6.30 10.66
CA GLY A 278 19.39 7.09 9.59
C GLY A 278 19.19 6.41 8.26
N ILE A 279 19.32 7.22 7.22
CA ILE A 279 19.02 6.84 5.85
C ILE A 279 20.25 7.07 4.99
N SER A 280 20.36 6.27 3.92
CA SER A 280 21.31 6.53 2.85
C SER A 280 20.55 7.12 1.67
N LEU A 281 21.01 8.28 1.19
CA LEU A 281 20.45 8.91 0.01
C LEU A 281 21.18 8.48 -1.27
N TYR A 282 22.13 7.55 -1.19
CA TYR A 282 22.83 7.03 -2.36
C TYR A 282 22.04 5.86 -3.02
N PRO A 283 21.96 5.80 -4.36
CA PRO A 283 22.43 6.80 -5.32
C PRO A 283 21.47 8.00 -5.42
N MET A 284 21.97 9.21 -5.16
CA MET A 284 21.12 10.42 -5.07
C MET A 284 20.36 10.74 -6.36
N LYS A 285 21.00 10.44 -7.49
CA LYS A 285 20.39 10.57 -8.83
C LYS A 285 19.08 9.78 -8.94
N PHE A 286 18.96 8.66 -8.24
CA PHE A 286 17.73 7.88 -8.18
C PHE A 286 16.60 8.67 -7.51
N TYR A 287 16.85 9.18 -6.30
CA TYR A 287 15.83 9.91 -5.55
C TYR A 287 15.44 11.25 -6.21
N LYS A 288 16.37 11.90 -6.91
CA LYS A 288 16.09 13.09 -7.72
C LYS A 288 15.23 12.77 -8.96
N ALA A 289 15.25 11.54 -9.48
CA ALA A 289 14.69 11.21 -10.79
C ALA A 289 13.30 10.58 -10.80
N PHE A 290 12.87 9.89 -9.73
CA PHE A 290 11.53 9.27 -9.72
C PHE A 290 10.41 10.32 -9.57
N THR A 291 9.19 9.98 -9.99
CA THR A 291 8.10 10.94 -10.28
C THR A 291 6.86 10.77 -9.39
N SER A 292 7.03 10.30 -8.15
CA SER A 292 5.91 10.19 -7.21
C SER A 292 5.42 11.57 -6.75
N LYS A 293 4.19 11.63 -6.21
CA LYS A 293 3.72 12.86 -5.54
C LYS A 293 4.24 12.98 -4.10
N ARG A 294 4.42 11.84 -3.43
CA ARG A 294 4.77 11.77 -2.01
C ARG A 294 5.64 10.55 -1.75
N VAL A 295 6.52 10.67 -0.76
CA VAL A 295 7.24 9.52 -0.20
C VAL A 295 6.69 9.22 1.18
N TRP A 296 6.75 7.94 1.53
CA TRP A 296 6.25 7.40 2.78
C TRP A 296 7.37 6.70 3.49
N PHE A 297 7.53 6.92 4.78
CA PHE A 297 8.42 6.17 5.64
C PHE A 297 7.60 5.32 6.59
N PHE A 298 7.96 4.04 6.72
CA PHE A 298 7.36 3.06 7.63
C PHE A 298 8.45 2.35 8.42
N SER A 299 8.09 1.73 9.55
CA SER A 299 8.98 0.76 10.20
C SER A 299 9.02 -0.54 9.41
N SER A 300 10.17 -1.20 9.37
CA SER A 300 10.20 -2.66 9.23
C SER A 300 9.85 -3.30 10.59
N CYS A 301 9.08 -4.38 10.56
CA CYS A 301 8.69 -5.16 11.74
C CYS A 301 9.89 -5.87 12.40
N ASP A 302 10.82 -6.37 11.59
CA ASP A 302 11.77 -7.39 12.02
C ASP A 302 13.22 -6.89 12.12
N THR A 303 13.53 -5.76 11.50
CA THR A 303 14.93 -5.29 11.30
C THR A 303 15.22 -3.95 11.98
N ASN A 304 14.25 -3.38 12.71
CA ASN A 304 14.27 -2.03 13.29
C ASN A 304 14.66 -0.91 12.31
N GLY A 305 14.61 -1.16 10.99
CA GLY A 305 14.95 -0.20 9.96
C GLY A 305 13.77 0.65 9.49
N LEU A 306 14.10 1.68 8.69
CA LEU A 306 13.14 2.56 8.05
C LEU A 306 12.94 2.14 6.59
N LEU A 307 11.70 1.94 6.17
CA LEU A 307 11.37 1.66 4.78
C LEU A 307 10.76 2.90 4.14
N LEU A 308 11.42 3.43 3.11
CA LEU A 308 10.83 4.41 2.20
C LEU A 308 10.03 3.70 1.12
N ILE A 309 8.81 4.14 0.90
CA ILE A 309 7.92 3.71 -0.19
C ILE A 309 7.48 4.95 -0.96
N ALA A 310 7.70 4.94 -2.28
CA ALA A 310 7.24 5.97 -3.19
C ALA A 310 6.34 5.35 -4.27
N PRO A 311 5.02 5.54 -4.20
CA PRO A 311 4.11 4.99 -5.19
C PRO A 311 4.35 5.61 -6.57
N MET A 312 4.50 4.77 -7.59
CA MET A 312 4.69 5.18 -8.99
C MET A 312 3.43 4.96 -9.84
N GLY A 313 2.44 4.27 -9.28
CA GLY A 313 1.17 3.97 -9.94
C GLY A 313 0.24 3.21 -9.00
N VAL A 314 -0.75 2.53 -9.59
CA VAL A 314 -1.72 1.71 -8.84
C VAL A 314 -1.09 0.43 -8.30
N TYR A 315 -0.11 -0.13 -9.02
CA TYR A 315 0.50 -1.44 -8.74
C TYR A 315 2.02 -1.41 -8.65
N THR A 316 2.61 -0.23 -8.79
CA THR A 316 4.04 -0.06 -8.83
C THR A 316 4.44 0.96 -7.79
N HIS A 317 5.45 0.61 -7.01
CA HIS A 317 6.09 1.52 -6.09
C HIS A 317 7.60 1.28 -6.13
N ILE A 318 8.32 2.31 -5.72
CA ILE A 318 9.73 2.21 -5.36
C ILE A 318 9.78 1.97 -3.86
N SER A 319 10.64 1.05 -3.43
CA SER A 319 10.96 0.85 -2.02
C SER A 319 12.46 0.98 -1.79
N SER A 320 12.84 1.56 -0.65
CA SER A 320 14.24 1.65 -0.21
C SER A 320 14.29 1.40 1.29
N PHE A 321 15.03 0.37 1.69
CA PHE A 321 15.15 -0.03 3.08
C PHE A 321 16.44 0.54 3.69
N PHE A 322 16.33 1.08 4.89
CA PHE A 322 17.43 1.67 5.66
C PHE A 322 17.57 0.96 7.00
N PRO A 323 18.56 0.08 7.17
CA PRO A 323 18.79 -0.59 8.45
C PRO A 323 19.21 0.41 9.53
N GLN A 324 18.83 0.16 10.79
CA GLN A 324 19.15 1.06 11.90
C GLN A 324 20.66 1.14 12.19
N GLU A 325 21.40 0.05 11.92
CA GLU A 325 22.83 -0.08 12.19
C GLU A 325 23.68 0.17 10.93
N ILE A 326 24.03 1.43 10.65
CA ILE A 326 25.07 1.77 9.64
C ILE A 326 26.37 2.26 10.31
N ILE A 327 26.43 2.31 11.65
CA ILE A 327 27.56 2.90 12.37
C ILE A 327 28.84 2.04 12.30
N SER A 328 28.74 0.72 12.05
CA SER A 328 29.91 -0.17 12.07
C SER A 328 30.70 -0.22 10.75
N TYR A 329 30.07 0.03 9.59
CA TYR A 329 30.76 -0.11 8.29
C TYR A 329 31.54 1.13 7.85
N VAL A 330 31.10 2.33 8.24
CA VAL A 330 31.75 3.59 7.83
C VAL A 330 33.09 3.81 8.56
N ARG A 331 33.29 3.19 9.73
CA ARG A 331 34.59 3.28 10.44
C ARG A 331 35.73 2.50 9.77
N ASN A 332 35.45 1.51 8.95
CA ASN A 332 36.47 0.62 8.37
C ASN A 332 36.84 0.93 6.92
N THR A 333 36.21 1.93 6.29
CA THR A 333 36.47 2.31 4.89
C THR A 333 37.21 3.64 4.72
N PHE A 334 37.58 4.30 5.81
CA PHE A 334 38.32 5.57 5.83
C PHE A 334 39.50 5.54 6.82
N THR A 335 40.31 4.48 6.80
CA THR A 335 41.66 4.47 7.37
C THR A 335 42.69 4.16 6.31
#